data_AF-A0A3M9MFI3-F1
#
_entry.id   AF-A0A3M9MFI3-F1
#
_cell.length_a   1.000
_cell.length_b   1.000
_cell.length_c   1.000
_cell.angle_alpha   90.00
_cell.angle_beta   90.00
_cell.angle_gamma   90.00
#
_symmetry.space_group_name_H-M   'P 1'
#
loop_
_entity.id
_entity.type
_entity.pdbx_description
1 polymer ?
#
loop_
_entity_poly.entity_id
_entity_poly.type
_entity_poly.pdbx_seq_one_letter_code
_entity_poly.pdbx_strand_id
1 'polypeptide(L)'
;MEYEFCMTPEFEKEVKKDLKVKEKANAEIKDTLAIERTSFANERTFLAYLRTSLSLIIAGVSLHQFFNTAASMWIAATIIPLGVIIGAIGYRKFAQKRALIQRKREAYIPAKQMLALLKAEKSVAMKISPQ
;
A
#
# COMPACT_ATOMS: atom_id res chain seq x y z
N MET A 1 47.13 27.72 -8.49
CA MET A 1 45.72 27.28 -8.58
C MET A 1 45.47 26.37 -7.40
N GLU A 2 45.25 26.95 -6.23
CA GLU A 2 44.90 26.21 -5.03
C GLU A 2 43.50 26.68 -4.66
N TYR A 3 42.51 25.88 -5.03
CA TYR A 3 41.15 26.08 -4.52
C TYR A 3 41.16 25.56 -3.10
N GLU A 4 41.65 26.38 -2.17
CA GLU A 4 41.47 26.15 -0.75
C GLU A 4 39.99 26.44 -0.44
N PHE A 5 39.16 25.46 -0.77
CA PHE A 5 37.75 25.42 -0.43
C PHE A 5 37.68 25.20 1.09
N CYS A 6 37.83 26.28 1.85
CA CYS A 6 37.65 26.27 3.29
C CYS A 6 36.17 26.03 3.58
N MET A 7 35.79 24.75 3.63
CA MET A 7 34.47 24.32 4.03
C MET A 7 34.32 24.66 5.51
N THR A 8 33.56 25.71 5.82
CA THR A 8 33.36 26.14 7.21
C THR A 8 32.75 24.98 8.02
N PRO A 9 33.15 24.77 9.29
CA PRO A 9 32.67 23.66 10.11
C PRO A 9 31.15 23.74 10.39
N GLU A 10 30.52 24.90 10.18
CA GLU A 10 29.07 25.07 10.21
C GLU A 10 28.40 24.52 8.95
N PHE A 11 28.99 24.74 7.77
CA PHE A 11 28.46 24.27 6.50
C PHE A 11 28.48 22.73 6.41
N GLU A 12 29.52 22.07 6.92
CA GLU A 12 29.54 20.60 7.01
C GLU A 12 28.38 20.04 7.85
N LYS A 13 28.05 20.70 8.97
CA LYS A 13 26.93 20.30 9.83
C LYS A 13 25.59 20.52 9.14
N GLU A 14 25.44 21.61 8.41
CA GLU A 14 24.27 21.92 7.58
C GLU A 14 24.03 20.82 6.53
N VAL A 15 25.07 20.51 5.76
CA VAL A 15 25.02 19.50 4.69
C VAL A 15 24.72 18.10 5.25
N LYS A 16 25.37 17.69 6.35
CA LYS A 16 25.06 16.40 7.01
C LYS A 16 23.61 16.33 7.49
N LYS A 17 23.05 17.45 7.97
CA LYS A 17 21.65 17.51 8.44
C LYS A 17 20.68 17.35 7.26
N ASP A 18 20.92 18.07 6.16
CA ASP A 18 20.08 17.99 4.95
C ASP A 18 20.16 16.62 4.27
N LEU A 19 21.35 16.00 4.27
CA LEU A 19 21.53 14.65 3.74
C LEU A 19 20.73 13.62 4.56
N LYS A 20 20.83 13.68 5.89
CA LYS A 20 20.11 12.78 6.80
C LYS A 20 18.59 12.93 6.70
N VAL A 21 18.11 14.13 6.42
CA VAL A 21 16.70 14.40 6.15
C VAL A 21 16.27 13.79 4.82
N LYS A 22 17.05 14.00 3.75
CA LYS A 22 16.77 13.40 2.43
C LYS A 22 16.77 11.87 2.51
N GLU A 23 17.70 11.26 3.24
CA GLU A 23 17.73 9.82 3.48
C GLU A 23 16.45 9.32 4.15
N LYS A 24 15.99 9.99 5.21
CA LYS A 24 14.72 9.64 5.88
C LYS A 24 13.51 9.77 4.96
N ALA A 25 13.42 10.85 4.17
CA ALA A 25 12.34 11.04 3.21
C ALA A 25 12.34 9.97 2.11
N ASN A 26 13.53 9.58 1.62
CA ASN A 26 13.66 8.51 0.64
C ASN A 26 13.28 7.14 1.24
N ALA A 27 13.63 6.88 2.50
CA ALA A 27 13.23 5.67 3.21
C ALA A 27 11.70 5.59 3.36
N GLU A 28 11.05 6.68 3.76
CA GLU A 28 9.58 6.78 3.82
C GLU A 28 8.91 6.50 2.47
N ILE A 29 9.41 7.09 1.39
CA ILE A 29 8.87 6.84 0.03
C ILE A 29 9.06 5.36 -0.32
N LYS A 30 10.24 4.79 -0.06
CA LYS A 30 10.48 3.37 -0.34
C LYS A 30 9.53 2.45 0.43
N ASP A 31 9.27 2.75 1.69
CA ASP A 31 8.37 1.97 2.54
C ASP A 31 6.91 2.07 2.07
N THR A 32 6.45 3.26 1.67
CA THR A 32 5.09 3.43 1.13
C THR A 32 4.91 2.70 -0.21
N LEU A 33 5.89 2.82 -1.12
CA LEU A 33 5.91 2.08 -2.38
C LEU A 33 5.96 0.55 -2.16
N ALA A 34 6.69 0.09 -1.14
CA ALA A 34 6.73 -1.33 -0.77
C ALA A 34 5.35 -1.81 -0.27
N ILE A 35 4.69 -1.04 0.59
CA ILE A 35 3.33 -1.35 1.07
C ILE A 35 2.33 -1.38 -0.10
N GLU A 36 2.38 -0.41 -1.00
CA GLU A 36 1.50 -0.38 -2.18
C GLU A 36 1.69 -1.60 -3.07
N ARG A 37 2.95 -2.01 -3.32
CA ARG A 37 3.25 -3.23 -4.09
C ARG A 37 2.68 -4.48 -3.43
N THR A 38 2.75 -4.59 -2.10
CA THR A 38 2.13 -5.72 -1.38
C THR A 38 0.61 -5.70 -1.43
N SER A 39 0.00 -4.50 -1.39
CA SER A 39 -1.44 -4.33 -1.53
C SER A 39 -1.92 -4.78 -2.91
N PHE A 40 -1.25 -4.34 -3.99
CA PHE A 40 -1.59 -4.70 -5.37
C PHE A 40 -1.53 -6.21 -5.60
N ALA A 41 -0.56 -6.90 -5.00
CA ALA A 41 -0.49 -8.37 -5.03
C ALA A 41 -1.67 -9.02 -4.27
N ASN A 42 -2.10 -8.44 -3.15
CA ASN A 42 -3.26 -8.93 -2.41
C ASN A 42 -4.58 -8.73 -3.16
N GLU A 43 -4.75 -7.61 -3.86
CA GLU A 43 -5.92 -7.37 -4.72
C GLU A 43 -5.95 -8.36 -5.90
N ARG A 44 -4.79 -8.64 -6.52
CA ARG A 44 -4.69 -9.67 -7.57
C ARG A 44 -5.12 -11.05 -7.07
N THR A 45 -4.73 -11.40 -5.84
CA THR A 45 -5.12 -12.68 -5.23
C THR A 45 -6.62 -12.72 -4.99
N PHE A 46 -7.21 -11.63 -4.51
CA PHE A 46 -8.67 -11.50 -4.38
C PHE A 46 -9.40 -11.64 -5.72
N LEU A 47 -8.92 -10.98 -6.78
CA LEU A 47 -9.51 -11.11 -8.12
C LEU A 47 -9.39 -12.55 -8.68
N ALA A 48 -8.36 -13.30 -8.30
CA ALA A 48 -8.25 -14.72 -8.64
C ALA A 48 -9.30 -15.57 -7.91
N TYR A 49 -9.54 -15.33 -6.61
CA TYR A 49 -10.66 -15.96 -5.88
C TYR A 49 -12.02 -15.58 -6.49
N LEU A 50 -12.20 -14.32 -6.86
CA LEU A 50 -13.44 -13.88 -7.50
C LEU A 50 -13.64 -14.56 -8.86
N ARG A 51 -12.61 -14.60 -9.70
CA ARG A 51 -12.65 -15.29 -10.99
C ARG A 51 -13.03 -16.76 -10.84
N THR A 52 -12.37 -17.49 -9.94
CA THR A 52 -12.66 -18.92 -9.72
C THR A 52 -14.08 -19.13 -9.21
N SER A 53 -14.57 -18.29 -8.28
CA SER A 53 -15.96 -18.36 -7.81
C SER A 53 -16.98 -18.16 -8.94
N LEU A 54 -16.78 -17.13 -9.78
CA LEU A 54 -17.65 -16.85 -10.92
C LEU A 54 -17.60 -17.97 -11.96
N SER A 55 -16.41 -18.49 -12.28
CA SER A 55 -16.26 -19.61 -13.20
C SER A 55 -16.99 -20.86 -12.72
N LEU A 56 -16.92 -21.17 -11.41
CA LEU A 56 -17.67 -22.30 -10.83
C LEU A 56 -19.18 -22.08 -10.88
N ILE A 57 -19.66 -20.87 -10.56
CA ILE A 57 -21.09 -20.54 -10.63
C ILE A 57 -21.59 -20.65 -12.08
N ILE A 58 -20.87 -20.04 -13.03
CA ILE A 58 -21.22 -20.10 -14.46
C ILE A 58 -21.20 -21.54 -14.94
N ALA A 59 -20.16 -22.32 -14.61
CA ALA A 59 -20.08 -23.72 -14.99
C ALA A 59 -21.25 -24.54 -14.41
N GLY A 60 -21.63 -24.33 -13.14
CA GLY A 60 -22.77 -24.99 -12.53
C GLY A 60 -24.10 -24.65 -13.21
N VAL A 61 -24.32 -23.37 -13.52
CA VAL A 61 -25.52 -22.91 -14.23
C VAL A 61 -25.55 -23.46 -15.67
N SER A 62 -24.44 -23.38 -16.39
CA SER A 62 -24.32 -23.91 -17.76
C SER A 62 -24.53 -25.42 -17.81
N LEU A 63 -23.98 -26.17 -16.84
CA LEU A 63 -24.16 -27.63 -16.76
C LEU A 63 -25.62 -28.01 -16.49
N HIS A 64 -26.30 -27.26 -15.60
CA HIS A 64 -27.71 -27.45 -15.34
C HIS A 64 -28.55 -27.23 -16.60
N GLN A 65 -28.28 -26.14 -17.32
CA GLN A 65 -29.00 -25.76 -18.54
C GLN A 65 -28.80 -26.74 -19.70
N PHE A 66 -27.59 -27.28 -19.89
CA PHE A 66 -27.28 -28.19 -20.99
C PHE A 66 -27.82 -29.61 -20.81
N PHE A 67 -27.68 -30.17 -19.59
CA PHE A 67 -27.97 -31.59 -19.37
C PHE A 67 -29.39 -31.87 -18.89
N ASN A 68 -30.10 -30.87 -18.33
CA ASN A 68 -31.49 -30.91 -17.85
C ASN A 68 -31.95 -32.27 -17.26
N THR A 69 -31.08 -32.93 -16.48
CA THR A 69 -31.27 -34.27 -15.90
C THR A 69 -31.18 -34.19 -14.39
N ALA A 70 -31.77 -35.15 -13.69
CA ALA A 70 -31.73 -35.19 -12.22
C ALA A 70 -30.29 -35.14 -11.67
N ALA A 71 -29.34 -35.81 -12.34
CA ALA A 71 -27.92 -35.78 -11.97
C ALA A 71 -27.29 -34.38 -12.12
N SER A 72 -27.61 -33.63 -13.19
CA SER A 72 -27.06 -32.28 -13.38
C SER A 72 -27.60 -31.29 -12.34
N MET A 73 -28.83 -31.49 -11.87
CA MET A 73 -29.41 -30.71 -10.77
C MET A 73 -28.64 -30.90 -9.46
N TRP A 74 -28.31 -32.14 -9.08
CA TRP A 74 -27.50 -32.42 -7.88
C TRP A 74 -26.07 -31.87 -7.97
N ILE A 75 -25.45 -31.94 -9.15
CA ILE A 75 -24.12 -31.39 -9.39
C ILE A 75 -24.15 -29.86 -9.32
N ALA A 76 -25.12 -29.20 -9.96
CA ALA A 76 -25.26 -27.75 -9.89
C ALA A 76 -25.57 -27.28 -8.46
N ALA A 77 -26.41 -28.02 -7.73
CA ALA A 77 -26.76 -27.74 -6.34
C ALA A 77 -25.55 -27.83 -5.38
N THR A 78 -24.49 -28.55 -5.75
CA THR A 78 -23.24 -28.63 -4.95
C THR A 78 -22.18 -27.64 -5.43
N ILE A 79 -22.01 -27.46 -6.74
CA ILE A 79 -21.00 -26.57 -7.33
C ILE A 79 -21.31 -25.09 -7.10
N ILE A 80 -22.56 -24.67 -7.22
CA ILE A 80 -22.96 -23.26 -7.09
C ILE A 80 -22.67 -22.73 -5.67
N PRO A 81 -23.12 -23.38 -4.58
CA PRO A 81 -22.80 -22.91 -3.24
C PRO A 81 -21.30 -22.99 -2.94
N LEU A 82 -20.58 -23.97 -3.48
CA LEU A 82 -19.13 -24.04 -3.35
C LEU A 82 -18.44 -22.81 -3.98
N GLY A 83 -18.89 -22.40 -5.18
CA GLY A 83 -18.44 -21.16 -5.82
C GLY A 83 -18.73 -19.93 -4.97
N VAL A 84 -19.93 -19.82 -4.41
CA VAL A 84 -20.32 -18.71 -3.51
C VAL A 84 -19.45 -18.68 -2.25
N ILE A 85 -19.17 -19.84 -1.63
CA ILE A 85 -18.31 -19.95 -0.44
C ILE A 85 -16.89 -19.46 -0.76
N ILE A 86 -16.31 -19.88 -1.88
CA ILE A 86 -14.97 -19.46 -2.31
C ILE A 86 -14.93 -17.94 -2.53
N GLY A 87 -15.95 -17.38 -3.18
CA GLY A 87 -16.08 -15.93 -3.39
C GLY A 87 -16.21 -15.17 -2.06
N ALA A 88 -17.02 -15.67 -1.13
CA ALA A 88 -17.20 -15.07 0.20
C ALA A 88 -15.91 -15.11 1.04
N ILE A 89 -15.17 -16.22 1.01
CA ILE A 89 -13.86 -16.32 1.69
C ILE A 89 -12.87 -15.30 1.11
N GLY A 90 -12.80 -15.20 -0.22
CA GLY A 90 -11.98 -14.20 -0.92
C GLY A 90 -12.32 -12.78 -0.49
N TYR A 91 -13.62 -12.44 -0.46
CA TYR A 91 -14.11 -11.12 -0.06
C TYR A 91 -13.77 -10.78 1.40
N ARG A 92 -14.01 -11.71 2.33
CA ARG A 92 -13.69 -11.49 3.76
C ARG A 92 -12.20 -11.25 3.97
N LYS A 93 -11.32 -12.04 3.33
CA LYS A 93 -9.86 -11.86 3.42
C LYS A 93 -9.40 -10.50 2.87
N PHE A 94 -10.03 -10.02 1.80
CA PHE A 94 -9.74 -8.71 1.22
C PHE A 94 -10.16 -7.56 2.16
N ALA A 95 -11.40 -7.62 2.67
CA ALA A 95 -11.94 -6.60 3.57
C ALA A 95 -11.12 -6.43 4.86
N GLN A 96 -10.69 -7.55 5.48
CA GLN A 96 -9.85 -7.52 6.69
C GLN A 96 -8.50 -6.82 6.47
N LYS A 97 -7.85 -7.09 5.34
CA LYS A 97 -6.54 -6.48 5.03
C LYS A 97 -6.65 -5.00 4.71
N ARG A 98 -7.73 -4.56 4.05
CA ARG A 98 -7.98 -3.11 3.82
C ARG A 98 -8.16 -2.35 5.13
N ALA A 99 -8.93 -2.89 6.08
CA ALA A 99 -9.17 -2.22 7.36
C ALA A 99 -7.89 -2.01 8.20
N LEU A 100 -6.95 -2.95 8.13
CA LEU A 100 -5.68 -2.86 8.86
C LEU A 100 -4.72 -1.80 8.27
N ILE A 101 -4.70 -1.66 6.94
CA ILE A 101 -3.81 -0.71 6.24
C ILE A 101 -4.25 0.73 6.49
N GLN A 102 -5.56 0.98 6.54
CA GLN A 102 -6.12 2.32 6.79
C GLN A 102 -5.65 2.89 8.13
N ARG A 103 -5.67 2.08 9.21
CA ARG A 103 -5.24 2.51 10.55
C ARG A 103 -3.76 2.85 10.64
N LYS A 104 -2.89 2.13 9.92
CA LYS A 104 -1.45 2.44 9.88
C LYS A 104 -1.14 3.73 9.13
N ARG A 105 -1.99 4.12 8.18
CA ARG A 105 -1.84 5.34 7.38
C ARG A 105 -2.22 6.60 8.17
N GLU A 106 -3.20 6.50 9.06
CA GLU A 106 -3.67 7.62 9.91
C GLU A 106 -2.70 7.98 11.03
N ALA A 107 -1.92 7.01 11.55
CA ALA A 107 -0.89 7.26 12.55
C ALA A 107 0.46 7.73 11.97
N TYR A 108 0.57 7.84 10.64
CA TYR A 108 1.81 8.20 9.96
C TYR A 108 1.92 9.71 9.77
N ILE A 109 2.76 10.38 10.57
CA ILE A 109 3.10 11.79 10.39
C ILE A 109 4.22 11.87 9.32
N PRO A 110 4.00 12.54 8.17
CA PRO A 110 4.98 12.58 7.10
C PRO A 110 6.22 13.37 7.50
N ALA A 111 7.41 12.82 7.25
CA ALA A 111 8.68 13.47 7.57
C ALA A 111 8.86 14.80 6.82
N LYS A 112 8.17 14.97 5.69
CA LYS A 112 8.11 16.25 4.95
C LYS A 112 7.44 17.37 5.73
N GLN A 113 6.37 17.08 6.49
CA GLN A 113 5.73 18.09 7.35
C GLN A 113 6.67 18.48 8.50
N MET A 114 7.30 17.49 9.14
CA MET A 114 8.31 17.72 10.18
C MET A 114 9.48 18.57 9.66
N LEU A 115 9.94 18.30 8.43
CA LEU A 115 11.00 19.06 7.77
C LEU A 115 10.57 20.50 7.44
N ALA A 116 9.35 20.69 6.95
CA ALA A 116 8.82 22.02 6.66
C ALA A 116 8.73 22.87 7.94
N LEU A 117 8.32 22.26 9.06
CA LEU A 117 8.30 22.90 10.37
C LEU A 117 9.71 23.25 10.86
N LEU A 118 10.66 22.30 10.80
CA LEU A 118 12.06 22.55 11.22
C LEU A 118 12.76 23.61 10.36
N LYS A 119 12.47 23.65 9.05
CA LYS A 119 13.04 24.64 8.13
C LYS A 119 12.43 26.02 8.36
N ALA A 120 11.12 26.09 8.64
CA ALA A 120 10.46 27.32 9.06
C ALA A 120 11.06 27.84 10.38
N GLU A 121 11.22 26.97 11.38
CA GLU A 121 11.80 27.32 12.69
C GLU A 121 13.25 27.83 12.58
N LYS A 122 14.10 27.16 11.77
CA LYS A 122 15.48 27.62 11.51
C LYS A 122 15.51 28.94 10.75
N SER A 123 14.62 29.15 9.77
CA SER A 123 14.54 30.42 9.02
C SER A 123 14.07 31.58 9.89
N VAL A 124 13.23 31.30 10.89
CA VAL A 124 12.81 32.28 11.91
C VAL A 124 13.98 32.59 12.84
N ALA A 125 14.70 31.59 13.34
CA ALA A 125 15.87 31.80 14.21
C ALA A 125 17.02 32.57 13.50
N MET A 126 17.26 32.31 12.21
CA MET A 126 18.27 33.02 11.43
C MET A 126 17.90 34.48 11.15
N LYS A 127 16.61 34.83 11.18
CA LYS A 127 16.12 36.20 11.00
C LYS A 127 16.13 37.01 12.31
N ILE A 128 16.35 36.37 13.46
CA ILE A 128 16.35 36.98 14.81
C ILE A 128 17.78 37.27 15.31
N SER A 129 18.83 37.05 14.51
CA SER A 129 20.16 37.60 14.79
C SER A 129 20.25 39.03 14.25
N PRO A 130 20.07 40.09 15.05
CA PRO A 130 20.49 41.42 14.64
C PRO A 130 22.01 41.40 14.49
N GLN A 131 22.50 41.91 13.36
CA GLN A 131 23.83 42.52 13.30
C GLN A 131 23.83 43.75 14.21
#